data_AF-A0AAW4URD2-F1
#
_entry.id   AF-A0AAW4URD2-F1
#
_cell.length_a   1.000
_cell.length_b   1.000
_cell.length_c   1.000
_cell.angle_alpha   90.00
_cell.angle_beta   90.00
_cell.angle_gamma   90.00
#
_symmetry.space_group_name_H-M   'P 1'
#
loop_
_entity.id
_entity.type
_entity.pdbx_description
1 polymer ?
#
loop_
_entity_poly.entity_id
_entity_poly.type
_entity_poly.pdbx_seq_one_letter_code
_entity_poly.pdbx_strand_id
1 'polypeptide(L)'
;MNNKLEVIGIDHGWSMMKTISQVFVTGVKEITTTPALFGDVLEYEGKFYKVGTVRQEVKDTKVEDDSFYLLTLATVAKELKRRGLEEAKVFLAVGLPLTRFGAEKNDFIKYLTKNKRVSFK
;
A
#
# COMPACT_ATOMS: atom_id res chain seq x y z
N MET A 1 -4.22 5.41 23.06
CA MET A 1 -4.12 5.77 21.62
C MET A 1 -2.95 6.70 21.43
N ASN A 2 -1.93 6.26 20.69
CA ASN A 2 -0.79 7.10 20.35
C ASN A 2 -1.29 8.21 19.41
N ASN A 3 -1.41 9.44 19.92
CA ASN A 3 -2.05 10.55 19.20
C ASN A 3 -1.10 11.22 18.20
N LYS A 4 0.10 10.68 18.03
CA LYS A 4 1.13 11.18 17.14
C LYS A 4 0.76 10.88 15.69
N LEU A 5 0.89 11.90 14.84
CA LEU A 5 0.72 11.76 13.40
C LEU A 5 1.99 11.15 12.80
N GLU A 6 1.87 9.99 12.19
CA GLU A 6 2.95 9.31 11.48
C GLU A 6 2.91 9.68 9.99
N VAL A 7 3.92 10.39 9.52
CA VAL A 7 4.08 10.68 8.10
C VAL A 7 4.75 9.49 7.43
N ILE A 8 4.13 8.98 6.36
CA ILE A 8 4.66 7.87 5.55
C ILE A 8 4.73 8.33 4.10
N GLY A 9 5.97 8.51 3.63
CA GLY A 9 6.26 8.78 2.23
C GLY A 9 6.28 7.50 1.41
N ILE A 10 5.54 7.46 0.32
CA ILE A 10 5.46 6.31 -0.59
C ILE A 10 5.62 6.79 -2.03
N ASP A 11 6.59 6.20 -2.73
CA ASP A 11 6.71 6.33 -4.18
C ASP A 11 6.14 5.08 -4.87
N HIS A 12 4.91 5.23 -5.38
CA HIS A 12 4.15 4.24 -6.13
C HIS A 12 4.71 4.08 -7.55
N GLY A 13 5.81 3.36 -7.71
CA GLY A 13 6.32 3.02 -9.03
C GLY A 13 5.50 1.92 -9.69
N TRP A 14 5.46 1.90 -11.03
CA TRP A 14 4.84 0.81 -11.80
C TRP A 14 5.60 -0.51 -11.69
N SER A 15 6.88 -0.46 -11.31
CA SER A 15 7.70 -1.66 -11.08
C SER A 15 7.99 -1.92 -9.61
N MET A 16 8.21 -0.85 -8.83
CA MET A 16 8.64 -0.95 -7.44
C MET A 16 7.89 0.04 -6.56
N MET A 17 7.38 -0.45 -5.44
CA MET A 17 6.93 0.32 -4.29
C MET A 17 8.14 0.69 -3.44
N LYS A 18 8.26 1.97 -3.07
CA LYS A 18 9.44 2.48 -2.35
C LYS A 18 9.03 3.38 -1.19
N THR A 19 9.68 3.22 -0.06
CA THR A 19 9.65 4.14 1.07
C THR A 19 11.08 4.45 1.51
N ILE A 20 11.23 5.19 2.61
CA ILE A 20 12.54 5.44 3.21
C ILE A 20 13.25 4.17 3.71
N SER A 21 12.52 3.09 4.03
CA SER A 21 13.10 1.90 4.66
C SER A 21 12.99 0.61 3.85
N GLN A 22 12.26 0.62 2.74
CA GLN A 22 11.98 -0.58 1.97
C GLN A 22 11.75 -0.29 0.49
N VAL A 23 12.12 -1.28 -0.31
CA VAL A 23 11.82 -1.36 -1.74
C VAL A 23 11.29 -2.76 -2.01
N PHE A 24 10.13 -2.86 -2.66
CA PHE A 24 9.59 -4.15 -3.05
C PHE A 24 8.82 -4.05 -4.37
N VAL A 25 8.67 -5.18 -5.04
CA VAL A 25 8.02 -5.25 -6.36
C VAL A 25 6.56 -4.83 -6.24
N THR A 26 6.08 -4.05 -7.22
CA THR A 26 4.67 -3.71 -7.39
C THR A 26 3.91 -4.95 -7.88
N GLY A 27 3.65 -5.88 -6.96
CA GLY A 27 2.98 -7.14 -7.24
C GLY A 27 2.19 -7.60 -6.03
N VAL A 28 0.90 -7.82 -6.21
CA VAL A 28 -0.01 -8.33 -5.19
C VAL A 28 -0.92 -9.39 -5.80
N LYS A 29 -1.11 -10.49 -5.08
CA LYS A 29 -1.96 -11.59 -5.53
C LYS A 29 -2.79 -12.12 -4.37
N GLU A 30 -4.11 -12.20 -4.57
CA GLU A 30 -5.00 -12.88 -3.62
C GLU A 30 -4.64 -14.37 -3.54
N ILE A 31 -4.57 -14.90 -2.33
CA ILE A 31 -4.34 -16.32 -2.05
C ILE A 31 -5.52 -16.88 -1.27
N THR A 32 -5.95 -18.08 -1.61
CA THR A 32 -7.12 -18.75 -1.03
C THR A 32 -6.79 -19.61 0.19
N THR A 33 -5.51 -19.91 0.38
CA THR A 33 -5.02 -20.76 1.48
C THR A 33 -4.37 -19.90 2.54
N THR A 34 -4.68 -20.19 3.82
CA THR A 34 -3.96 -19.61 4.95
C THR A 34 -2.47 -19.90 4.82
N PRO A 35 -1.61 -18.87 4.74
CA PRO A 35 -0.21 -19.07 4.50
C PRO A 35 0.49 -19.64 5.73
N ALA A 36 1.45 -20.54 5.50
CA ALA A 36 2.30 -21.07 6.57
C ALA A 36 3.23 -20.01 7.19
N LEU A 37 3.54 -18.93 6.44
CA LEU A 37 4.38 -17.81 6.86
C LEU A 37 3.75 -16.48 6.41
N PHE A 38 3.59 -15.54 7.35
CA PHE A 38 2.91 -14.26 7.13
C PHE A 38 3.83 -13.11 6.70
N GLY A 39 5.14 -13.33 6.53
CA GLY A 39 6.13 -12.25 6.36
C GLY A 39 5.82 -11.23 5.24
N ASP A 40 5.17 -11.69 4.16
CA ASP A 40 4.75 -10.87 3.02
C ASP A 40 3.28 -11.11 2.65
N VAL A 41 2.44 -11.30 3.66
CA VAL A 41 1.00 -11.49 3.46
C VAL A 41 0.28 -10.36 4.17
N LEU A 42 -0.64 -9.72 3.46
CA LEU A 42 -1.61 -8.78 3.99
C LEU A 42 -2.95 -9.49 4.16
N GLU A 43 -3.54 -9.45 5.35
CA GLU A 43 -4.94 -9.81 5.60
C GLU A 43 -5.78 -8.53 5.58
N TYR A 44 -6.73 -8.46 4.65
CA TYR A 44 -7.65 -7.32 4.52
C TYR A 44 -9.03 -7.83 4.14
N GLU A 45 -10.07 -7.36 4.86
CA GLU A 45 -11.47 -7.76 4.64
C GLU A 45 -11.70 -9.28 4.60
N GLY A 46 -10.96 -10.03 5.44
CA GLY A 46 -11.06 -11.50 5.53
C GLY A 46 -10.37 -12.26 4.40
N LYS A 47 -9.64 -11.57 3.53
CA LYS A 47 -8.86 -12.16 2.42
C LYS A 47 -7.37 -12.02 2.67
N PHE A 48 -6.59 -12.91 2.07
CA PHE A 48 -5.13 -12.92 2.15
C PHE A 48 -4.50 -12.52 0.83
N TYR A 49 -3.50 -11.65 0.89
CA TYR A 49 -2.82 -11.11 -0.28
C TYR A 49 -1.31 -11.27 -0.12
N LYS A 50 -0.67 -12.00 -1.03
CA LYS A 50 0.79 -12.10 -1.09
C LYS A 50 1.35 -10.85 -1.78
N VAL A 51 2.21 -10.11 -1.07
CA VAL A 51 2.78 -8.83 -1.50
C VAL A 51 4.23 -9.00 -1.94
N GLY A 52 4.69 -8.20 -2.90
CA GLY A 52 6.08 -8.24 -3.37
C GLY A 52 6.41 -9.47 -4.21
N THR A 53 5.40 -10.02 -4.89
CA THR A 53 5.55 -11.21 -5.74
C THR A 53 6.00 -10.83 -7.16
N VAL A 54 5.47 -11.50 -8.19
CA VAL A 54 5.72 -11.16 -9.58
C VAL A 54 5.17 -9.77 -9.86
N ARG A 55 5.93 -8.96 -10.60
CA ARG A 55 5.51 -7.63 -11.02
C ARG A 55 4.18 -7.71 -11.75
N GLN A 56 3.21 -6.90 -11.33
CA GLN A 56 1.94 -6.79 -12.02
C GLN A 56 2.11 -6.12 -13.39
N GLU A 57 1.24 -6.46 -14.33
CA GLU A 57 1.20 -5.80 -15.63
C GLU A 57 0.92 -4.30 -15.47
N VAL A 58 1.50 -3.50 -16.34
CA VAL A 58 1.27 -2.05 -16.32
C VAL A 58 -0.13 -1.79 -16.88
N LYS A 59 -0.96 -1.15 -16.07
CA LYS A 59 -2.34 -0.82 -16.37
C LYS A 59 -2.48 0.60 -16.90
N ASP A 60 -3.67 0.91 -17.40
CA ASP A 60 -3.96 2.23 -17.92
C ASP A 60 -3.86 3.27 -16.82
N THR A 61 -4.37 3.02 -15.60
CA THR A 61 -4.21 3.90 -14.43
C THR A 61 -3.92 3.12 -13.15
N LYS A 62 -3.41 3.80 -12.11
CA LYS A 62 -3.12 3.16 -10.80
C LYS A 62 -4.36 2.89 -9.94
N VAL A 63 -5.51 3.40 -10.35
CA VAL A 63 -6.76 3.32 -9.60
C VAL A 63 -7.76 2.37 -10.26
N GLU A 64 -7.35 1.68 -11.31
CA GLU A 64 -8.19 0.76 -12.09
C GLU A 64 -8.68 -0.43 -11.25
N ASP A 65 -7.87 -0.88 -10.31
CA ASP A 65 -8.22 -1.92 -9.34
C ASP A 65 -7.69 -1.59 -7.94
N ASP A 66 -7.86 -2.51 -7.00
CA ASP A 66 -7.41 -2.35 -5.62
C ASP A 66 -5.93 -2.70 -5.39
N SER A 67 -5.16 -3.03 -6.43
CA SER A 67 -3.79 -3.52 -6.28
C SER A 67 -2.90 -2.48 -5.60
N PHE A 68 -2.91 -1.22 -6.03
CA PHE A 68 -2.11 -0.16 -5.41
C PHE A 68 -2.60 0.23 -4.01
N TYR A 69 -3.89 0.06 -3.71
CA TYR A 69 -4.44 0.25 -2.38
C TYR A 69 -3.93 -0.81 -1.42
N LEU A 70 -4.00 -2.09 -1.81
CA LEU A 70 -3.43 -3.20 -1.03
C LEU A 70 -1.92 -3.05 -0.82
N LEU A 71 -1.19 -2.68 -1.88
CA LEU A 71 0.24 -2.38 -1.78
C LEU A 71 0.52 -1.21 -0.82
N THR A 72 -0.37 -0.21 -0.77
CA THR A 72 -0.27 0.92 0.17
C THR A 72 -0.49 0.46 1.61
N LEU A 73 -1.52 -0.35 1.87
CA LEU A 73 -1.75 -0.91 3.21
C LEU A 73 -0.56 -1.75 3.69
N ALA A 74 -0.04 -2.62 2.83
CA ALA A 74 1.15 -3.42 3.14
C ALA A 74 2.40 -2.54 3.40
N THR A 75 2.55 -1.45 2.64
CA THR A 75 3.63 -0.47 2.85
C THR A 75 3.51 0.19 4.22
N VAL A 76 2.31 0.65 4.58
CA VAL A 76 2.02 1.24 5.89
C VAL A 76 2.30 0.24 7.00
N ALA A 77 1.83 -1.01 6.86
CA ALA A 77 2.10 -2.09 7.82
C ALA A 77 3.60 -2.27 8.07
N LYS A 78 4.40 -2.38 7.00
CA LYS A 78 5.84 -2.58 7.09
C LYS A 78 6.55 -1.37 7.74
N GLU A 79 6.14 -0.14 7.44
CA GLU A 79 6.70 1.06 8.08
C GLU A 79 6.32 1.18 9.57
N LEU A 80 5.07 0.92 9.93
CA LEU A 80 4.62 0.94 11.32
C LEU A 80 5.29 -0.16 12.14
N LYS A 81 5.38 -1.38 11.60
CA LYS A 81 6.09 -2.50 12.24
C LYS A 81 7.56 -2.15 12.51
N ARG A 82 8.25 -1.53 11.55
CA ARG A 82 9.64 -1.07 11.75
C ARG A 82 9.76 -0.02 12.85
N ARG A 83 8.73 0.81 13.03
CA ARG A 83 8.64 1.83 14.10
C ARG A 83 8.15 1.25 15.44
N GLY A 84 7.83 -0.05 15.51
CA GLY A 84 7.26 -0.68 16.69
C GLY A 84 5.83 -0.23 17.02
N LEU A 85 5.07 0.15 16.00
CA LEU A 85 3.69 0.65 16.12
C LEU A 85 2.71 -0.34 15.50
N GLU A 86 1.59 -0.56 16.18
CA GLU A 86 0.45 -1.36 15.67
C GLU A 86 -0.72 -0.47 15.24
N GLU A 87 -0.83 0.73 15.80
CA GLU A 87 -1.87 1.72 15.49
C GLU A 87 -1.24 3.11 15.37
N ALA A 88 -1.63 3.88 14.35
CA ALA A 88 -1.22 5.26 14.19
C ALA A 88 -2.23 6.07 13.37
N LYS A 89 -2.27 7.39 13.61
CA LYS A 89 -2.84 8.33 12.63
C LYS A 89 -1.81 8.53 11.54
N VAL A 90 -2.11 8.15 10.31
CA VAL A 90 -1.15 8.21 9.19
C VAL A 90 -1.46 9.39 8.26
N PHE A 91 -0.42 10.16 7.94
CA PHE A 91 -0.44 11.09 6.80
C PHE A 91 0.33 10.47 5.64
N LEU A 92 -0.37 10.14 4.56
CA LEU A 92 0.23 9.57 3.35
C LEU A 92 0.78 10.69 2.46
N ALA A 93 2.10 10.73 2.29
CA ALA A 93 2.78 11.60 1.32
C ALA A 93 3.13 10.76 0.08
N VAL A 94 2.29 10.83 -0.94
CA VAL A 94 2.34 9.92 -2.11
C VAL A 94 2.65 10.64 -3.41
N GLY A 95 3.25 9.93 -4.36
CA GLY A 95 3.69 10.48 -5.64
C GLY A 95 3.01 9.86 -6.87
N LEU A 96 2.81 10.69 -7.89
CA LEU A 96 2.49 10.27 -9.25
C LEU A 96 3.59 10.76 -10.21
N PRO A 97 3.84 10.05 -11.32
CA PRO A 97 4.71 10.57 -12.38
C PRO A 97 4.24 11.94 -12.87
N LEU A 98 5.18 12.84 -13.15
CA LEU A 98 4.90 14.23 -13.55
C LEU A 98 3.89 14.32 -14.71
N THR A 99 4.06 13.48 -15.73
CA THR A 99 3.22 13.43 -16.94
C THR A 99 1.77 13.04 -16.66
N ARG A 100 1.51 12.38 -15.52
CA ARG A 100 0.20 11.84 -15.13
C ARG A 100 -0.42 12.60 -13.97
N PHE A 101 0.37 13.38 -13.23
CA PHE A 101 -0.06 14.10 -12.03
C PHE A 101 -1.30 14.97 -12.27
N GLY A 102 -1.30 15.76 -13.36
CA GLY A 102 -2.44 16.65 -13.66
C GLY A 102 -3.76 15.91 -13.86
N ALA A 103 -3.72 14.75 -14.51
CA ALA A 103 -4.91 13.96 -14.83
C ALA A 103 -5.38 13.08 -13.66
N GLU A 104 -4.45 12.48 -12.90
CA GLU A 104 -4.79 11.42 -11.93
C GLU A 104 -4.80 11.85 -10.47
N LYS A 105 -4.29 13.03 -10.12
CA LYS A 105 -4.11 13.45 -8.72
C LYS A 105 -5.38 13.27 -7.89
N ASN A 106 -6.52 13.78 -8.38
CA ASN A 106 -7.75 13.80 -7.59
C ASN A 106 -8.30 12.39 -7.37
N ASP A 107 -8.27 11.54 -8.39
CA ASP A 107 -8.77 10.18 -8.29
C ASP A 107 -7.85 9.30 -7.45
N PHE A 108 -6.54 9.52 -7.52
CA PHE A 108 -5.59 8.85 -6.65
C PHE A 108 -5.76 9.21 -5.16
N ILE A 109 -6.04 10.48 -4.85
CA ILE A 109 -6.37 10.91 -3.48
C ILE A 109 -7.67 10.24 -3.02
N LYS A 110 -8.73 10.27 -3.82
CA LYS A 110 -10.01 9.63 -3.47
C LYS A 110 -9.82 8.13 -3.22
N TYR A 111 -9.09 7.46 -4.10
CA TYR A 111 -8.78 6.04 -4.04
C TYR A 111 -8.06 5.66 -2.74
N LEU A 112 -6.98 6.37 -2.38
CA LEU A 112 -6.23 6.09 -1.16
C LEU A 112 -6.93 6.52 0.13
N THR A 113 -7.88 7.46 0.03
CA THR A 113 -8.65 7.95 1.19
C THR A 113 -10.07 7.40 1.26
N LYS A 114 -10.38 6.37 0.46
CA LYS A 114 -11.70 5.71 0.41
C LYS A 114 -12.19 5.26 1.79
N ASN A 115 -11.25 4.84 2.65
CA ASN A 115 -11.50 4.49 4.05
C ASN A 115 -10.68 5.39 4.99
N LYS A 116 -11.35 6.08 5.93
CA LYS A 116 -10.68 6.95 6.93
C LYS A 116 -10.11 6.18 8.12
N ARG A 117 -10.63 4.99 8.38
CA ARG A 117 -10.15 4.04 9.39
C ARG A 117 -10.08 2.68 8.72
N VAL A 118 -8.95 2.00 8.88
CA VAL A 118 -8.69 0.73 8.22
C VAL A 118 -8.04 -0.19 9.25
N SER A 119 -8.53 -1.43 9.32
CA SER A 119 -7.92 -2.50 10.10
C SER A 119 -7.48 -3.59 9.13
N PHE A 120 -6.25 -4.06 9.28
CA PHE A 120 -5.60 -5.08 8.45
C PHE A 120 -4.53 -5.78 9.29
N LYS A 121 -4.02 -6.93 8.84
CA LYS A 121 -2.92 -7.66 9.51
C LYS A 121 -1.82 -8.04 8.55
#